data_AF-A0AAD6EQA2-F1
#
_entry.id   AF-A0AAD6EQA2-F1
#
_cell.length_a   1.000
_cell.length_b   1.000
_cell.length_c   1.000
_cell.angle_alpha   90.00
_cell.angle_beta   90.00
_cell.angle_gamma   90.00
#
_symmetry.space_group_name_H-M   'P 1'
#
loop_
_entity.id
_entity.type
_entity.pdbx_description
1 polymer ?
#
loop_
_entity_poly.entity_id
_entity_poly.type
_entity_poly.pdbx_seq_one_letter_code
_entity_poly.pdbx_strand_id
1 'polypeptide(L)'
;MVILDNHISKPGWCCNNNDGNGFFGDKYFDPDEWLSGLRIIATMFNSTPNVIAMSLRNELRGPNENLTLWSRYMQEGAELVHSANPNLLVIISGLDFDTNLSFILQKQPTVTFKNKLVYELHWYSWSDSVNWGNGNLNDVCASVVESKLLRGGFLLKQGWPLFLSEFGFYQIGTHLTDNRYLTCFLSVAAEWDLDWALWALQGSYYIREGIVGYDESFGLLTWDWYKARNPSFVKRISALQSPLQGPGLSNNKPYNLIFHPLTGLCVLMESPSKPLQLGSCADSRAWNYTSDGKLMVNGTGYCLQSVGVGKNATIGTSCSKSNSKWELISKSTMHISSKLHIFGAMVCLDVGSDGTIITNECKCLSRNGTCSPESQWFKIIVSNRDLPRGDSNLEVPLFGSWLSKLLHVGKWRRYFYVEEMNGI
;
A
#
# COMPACT_ATOMS: atom_id res chain seq x y z
N MET A 1 10.23 12.38 8.60
CA MET A 1 9.03 12.18 9.44
C MET A 1 9.26 10.94 10.26
N VAL A 2 8.82 10.91 11.50
CA VAL A 2 9.02 9.81 12.45
C VAL A 2 7.68 9.47 13.07
N ILE A 3 7.38 8.18 13.10
CA ILE A 3 6.28 7.59 13.87
C ILE A 3 6.95 6.83 15.01
N LEU A 4 6.59 7.16 16.24
CA LEU A 4 7.08 6.44 17.42
C LEU A 4 6.19 5.22 17.62
N ASP A 5 6.79 4.07 17.87
CA ASP A 5 6.07 2.82 18.07
C ASP A 5 6.42 2.23 19.44
N ASN A 6 5.44 1.63 20.10
CA ASN A 6 5.67 0.81 21.28
C ASN A 6 5.60 -0.67 20.86
N HIS A 7 6.76 -1.22 20.47
CA HIS A 7 6.79 -2.51 19.81
C HIS A 7 6.53 -3.69 20.77
N ILE A 8 7.38 -3.87 21.78
CA ILE A 8 7.18 -4.85 22.86
C ILE A 8 7.74 -4.27 24.17
N SER A 9 7.28 -4.80 25.30
CA SER A 9 7.65 -4.27 26.61
C SER A 9 8.99 -4.81 27.11
N LYS A 10 9.29 -6.07 26.80
CA LYS A 10 10.59 -6.68 27.06
C LYS A 10 11.39 -6.77 25.76
N PRO A 11 12.59 -6.16 25.65
CA PRO A 11 13.41 -6.21 24.44
C PRO A 11 13.66 -7.64 23.95
N GLY A 12 13.53 -7.86 22.64
CA GLY A 12 13.64 -9.18 22.00
C GLY A 12 13.01 -9.19 20.60
N TRP A 13 13.06 -10.36 19.93
CA TRP A 13 12.38 -10.53 18.64
C TRP A 13 10.89 -10.82 18.84
N CYS A 14 10.08 -10.09 18.11
CA CYS A 14 8.63 -10.28 18.04
C CYS A 14 8.28 -11.05 16.75
N CYS A 15 7.21 -11.83 16.65
CA CYS A 15 6.07 -11.92 17.56
C CYS A 15 5.56 -13.36 17.67
N ASN A 16 5.43 -13.87 18.90
CA ASN A 16 4.82 -15.17 19.17
C ASN A 16 3.55 -15.02 20.02
N ASN A 17 2.61 -15.96 19.90
CA ASN A 17 1.38 -15.93 20.71
C ASN A 17 1.62 -16.03 22.22
N ASN A 18 2.77 -16.56 22.64
CA ASN A 18 3.06 -16.91 24.03
C ASN A 18 4.38 -16.28 24.54
N ASP A 19 4.86 -15.20 23.91
CA ASP A 19 6.08 -14.52 24.36
C ASP A 19 5.88 -13.66 25.63
N GLY A 20 4.64 -13.54 26.11
CA GLY A 20 4.28 -12.78 27.30
C GLY A 20 4.27 -11.26 27.10
N ASN A 21 4.27 -10.79 25.84
CA ASN A 21 4.15 -9.38 25.46
C ASN A 21 2.89 -9.09 24.63
N GLY A 22 2.07 -10.10 24.31
CA GLY A 22 1.03 -10.01 23.29
C GLY A 22 -0.19 -9.17 23.68
N PHE A 23 -0.56 -9.15 24.96
CA PHE A 23 -1.77 -8.43 25.40
C PHE A 23 -1.64 -7.83 26.80
N PHE A 24 -2.51 -6.86 27.09
CA PHE A 24 -2.58 -6.17 28.38
C PHE A 24 -2.70 -7.16 29.55
N GLY A 25 -1.79 -7.07 30.53
CA GLY A 25 -1.73 -7.95 31.69
C GLY A 25 -0.93 -9.23 31.47
N ASP A 26 -0.36 -9.44 30.28
CA ASP A 26 0.63 -10.50 30.08
C ASP A 26 1.86 -10.27 30.96
N LYS A 27 2.65 -11.33 31.14
CA LYS A 27 3.81 -11.38 32.05
C LYS A 27 4.74 -10.16 31.96
N TYR A 28 4.94 -9.61 30.77
CA TYR A 28 5.81 -8.46 30.53
C TYR A 28 5.05 -7.19 30.11
N PHE A 29 3.72 -7.22 30.01
CA PHE A 29 2.92 -6.09 29.53
C PHE A 29 1.97 -5.59 30.60
N ASP A 30 2.52 -4.81 31.54
CA ASP A 30 1.75 -4.07 32.54
C ASP A 30 1.09 -2.82 31.91
N PRO A 31 -0.24 -2.66 31.99
CA PRO A 31 -0.93 -1.51 31.40
C PRO A 31 -0.59 -0.15 32.03
N ASP A 32 -0.35 -0.09 33.35
CA ASP A 32 -0.04 1.16 34.04
C ASP A 32 1.39 1.62 33.69
N GLU A 33 2.33 0.68 33.59
CA GLU A 33 3.68 0.95 33.10
C GLU A 33 3.66 1.43 31.65
N TRP A 34 2.89 0.76 30.79
CA TRP A 34 2.72 1.17 29.40
C TRP A 34 2.14 2.57 29.27
N LEU A 35 1.07 2.89 29.99
CA LEU A 35 0.52 4.26 30.03
C LEU A 35 1.58 5.27 30.48
N SER A 36 2.34 4.97 31.54
CA SER A 36 3.42 5.84 31.99
C SER A 36 4.46 6.08 30.89
N GLY A 37 4.90 5.02 30.20
CA GLY A 37 5.82 5.09 29.07
C GLY A 37 5.29 5.94 27.91
N LEU A 38 4.02 5.75 27.53
CA LEU A 38 3.38 6.55 26.49
C LEU A 38 3.41 8.05 26.82
N ARG A 39 3.09 8.43 28.06
CA ARG A 39 3.11 9.83 28.51
C ARG A 39 4.52 10.42 28.43
N ILE A 40 5.52 9.69 28.90
CA ILE A 40 6.91 10.14 28.91
C ILE A 40 7.38 10.45 27.49
N ILE A 41 7.17 9.51 26.57
CA ILE A 41 7.59 9.65 25.17
C ILE A 41 6.82 10.76 24.45
N ALA A 42 5.49 10.81 24.61
CA ALA A 42 4.68 11.88 24.03
C ALA A 42 5.14 13.27 24.49
N THR A 43 5.41 13.43 25.80
CA THR A 43 5.90 14.68 26.40
C THR A 43 7.30 15.03 25.88
N MET A 44 8.20 14.05 25.81
CA MET A 44 9.58 14.24 25.36
C MET A 44 9.66 14.82 23.95
N PHE A 45 8.77 14.38 23.04
CA PHE A 45 8.77 14.80 21.64
C PHE A 45 7.79 15.94 21.32
N ASN A 46 7.22 16.62 22.32
CA ASN A 46 6.25 17.71 22.12
C ASN A 46 6.80 18.89 21.28
N SER A 47 8.10 19.17 21.38
CA SER A 47 8.75 20.23 20.60
C SER A 47 9.51 19.74 19.36
N THR A 48 9.31 18.48 18.96
CA THR A 48 10.05 17.85 17.85
C THR A 48 9.16 17.72 16.61
N PRO A 49 9.17 18.67 15.66
CA PRO A 49 8.22 18.72 14.56
C PRO A 49 8.36 17.56 13.56
N ASN A 50 9.49 16.84 13.58
CA ASN A 50 9.69 15.68 12.73
C ASN A 50 8.96 14.43 13.24
N VAL A 51 8.60 14.39 14.53
CA VAL A 51 7.75 13.35 15.13
C VAL A 51 6.31 13.77 14.94
N ILE A 52 5.56 12.96 14.21
CA ILE A 52 4.23 13.35 13.73
C ILE A 52 3.11 12.44 14.26
N ALA A 53 3.47 11.25 14.73
CA ALA A 53 2.52 10.27 15.18
C ALA A 53 3.16 9.35 16.23
N MET A 54 2.31 8.72 17.01
CA MET A 54 2.67 7.68 17.95
C MET A 54 1.69 6.52 17.80
N SER A 55 2.21 5.34 17.45
CA SER A 55 1.47 4.09 17.58
C SER A 55 1.47 3.64 19.03
N LEU A 56 0.29 3.20 19.47
CA LEU A 56 0.02 2.88 20.85
C LEU A 56 0.62 1.53 21.25
N ARG A 57 0.56 0.50 20.40
CA ARG A 57 1.11 -0.82 20.68
C ARG A 57 1.19 -1.72 19.45
N ASN A 58 2.36 -2.25 19.14
CA ASN A 58 2.48 -3.24 18.06
C ASN A 58 1.82 -4.59 18.38
N GLU A 59 1.07 -5.11 17.41
CA GLU A 59 0.57 -6.48 17.26
C GLU A 59 -0.09 -7.08 18.51
N LEU A 60 -1.13 -6.42 19.04
CA LEU A 60 -1.95 -7.01 20.12
C LEU A 60 -2.52 -8.37 19.69
N ARG A 61 -2.32 -9.40 20.52
CA ARG A 61 -2.54 -10.81 20.14
C ARG A 61 -2.57 -11.76 21.33
N GLY A 62 -2.84 -13.03 21.05
CA GLY A 62 -2.60 -14.15 21.96
C GLY A 62 -3.83 -14.56 22.77
N PRO A 63 -3.69 -15.57 23.65
CA PRO A 63 -4.83 -16.21 24.31
C PRO A 63 -5.59 -15.31 25.29
N ASN A 64 -4.97 -14.21 25.75
CA ASN A 64 -5.57 -13.25 26.67
C ASN A 64 -6.29 -12.10 25.94
N GLU A 65 -6.34 -12.12 24.61
CA GLU A 65 -7.00 -11.09 23.80
C GLU A 65 -8.44 -10.87 24.24
N ASN A 66 -8.78 -9.62 24.59
CA ASN A 66 -10.07 -9.27 25.14
C ASN A 66 -10.54 -7.89 24.66
N LEU A 67 -11.62 -7.86 23.89
CA LEU A 67 -12.15 -6.62 23.30
C LEU A 67 -12.61 -5.57 24.33
N THR A 68 -12.95 -5.98 25.55
CA THR A 68 -13.30 -5.03 26.62
C THR A 68 -12.06 -4.33 27.15
N LEU A 69 -10.98 -5.08 27.40
CA LEU A 69 -9.71 -4.50 27.83
C LEU A 69 -9.04 -3.69 26.72
N TRP A 70 -9.06 -4.18 25.47
CA TRP A 70 -8.59 -3.44 24.30
C TRP A 70 -9.28 -2.07 24.24
N SER A 71 -10.61 -2.05 24.28
CA SER A 71 -11.38 -0.80 24.15
C SER A 71 -11.09 0.17 25.29
N ARG A 72 -10.88 -0.33 26.51
CA ARG A 72 -10.52 0.49 27.66
C ARG A 72 -9.13 1.10 27.46
N TYR A 73 -8.11 0.27 27.31
CA TYR A 73 -6.72 0.72 27.32
C TYR A 73 -6.34 1.50 26.07
N MET A 74 -6.85 1.15 24.89
CA MET A 74 -6.59 1.93 23.68
C MET A 74 -7.19 3.33 23.76
N GLN A 75 -8.36 3.49 24.40
CA GLN A 75 -8.93 4.82 24.65
C GLN A 75 -8.14 5.59 25.71
N GLU A 76 -7.78 4.95 26.83
CA GLU A 76 -6.98 5.57 27.89
C GLU A 76 -5.62 6.04 27.35
N GLY A 77 -4.90 5.19 26.61
CA GLY A 77 -3.63 5.53 25.97
C GLY A 77 -3.76 6.64 24.94
N ALA A 78 -4.84 6.63 24.13
CA ALA A 78 -5.10 7.67 23.16
C ALA A 78 -5.31 9.05 23.80
N GLU A 79 -6.19 9.14 24.80
CA GLU A 79 -6.44 10.38 25.56
C GLU A 79 -5.17 10.90 26.24
N LEU A 80 -4.40 9.99 26.80
CA LEU A 80 -3.15 10.29 27.48
C LEU A 80 -2.10 10.89 26.53
N VAL A 81 -1.86 10.25 25.38
CA VAL A 81 -0.91 10.74 24.38
C VAL A 81 -1.35 12.10 23.84
N HIS A 82 -2.63 12.25 23.50
CA HIS A 82 -3.14 13.52 22.97
C HIS A 82 -3.08 14.66 23.98
N SER A 83 -3.38 14.38 25.26
CA SER A 83 -3.26 15.36 26.35
C SER A 83 -1.82 15.80 26.58
N ALA A 84 -0.86 14.86 26.53
CA ALA A 84 0.56 15.14 26.70
C ALA A 84 1.17 15.88 25.49
N ASN A 85 0.71 15.54 24.29
CA ASN A 85 1.19 16.12 23.04
C ASN A 85 0.06 16.21 22.01
N PRO A 86 -0.67 17.34 21.97
CA PRO A 86 -1.80 17.48 21.08
C PRO A 86 -1.38 17.57 19.61
N ASN A 87 -0.09 17.74 19.28
CA ASN A 87 0.38 17.86 17.90
C ASN A 87 0.48 16.51 17.17
N LEU A 88 0.59 15.41 17.91
CA LEU A 88 0.71 14.08 17.33
C LEU A 88 -0.63 13.56 16.81
N LEU A 89 -0.55 12.76 15.77
CA LEU A 89 -1.53 11.72 15.57
C LEU A 89 -1.39 10.61 16.61
N VAL A 90 -2.50 9.96 16.89
CA VAL A 90 -2.55 8.73 17.67
C VAL A 90 -2.96 7.59 16.75
N ILE A 91 -2.08 6.61 16.59
CA ILE A 91 -2.34 5.42 15.79
C ILE A 91 -2.88 4.31 16.70
N ILE A 92 -4.04 3.78 16.35
CA ILE A 92 -4.78 2.75 17.09
C ILE A 92 -4.55 1.39 16.43
N SER A 93 -3.92 0.53 17.21
CA SER A 93 -3.58 -0.85 16.89
C SER A 93 -4.81 -1.77 16.93
N GLY A 94 -4.83 -2.74 16.02
CA GLY A 94 -5.85 -3.76 15.91
C GLY A 94 -5.62 -4.94 16.84
N LEU A 95 -6.28 -6.06 16.51
CA LEU A 95 -6.13 -7.36 17.15
C LEU A 95 -5.59 -8.36 16.14
N ASP A 96 -5.28 -9.59 16.60
CA ASP A 96 -4.78 -10.67 15.72
C ASP A 96 -3.53 -10.20 14.95
N PHE A 97 -2.51 -9.72 15.68
CA PHE A 97 -1.26 -9.19 15.12
C PHE A 97 -1.49 -7.98 14.18
N ASP A 98 -2.34 -7.05 14.59
CA ASP A 98 -2.79 -5.91 13.78
C ASP A 98 -3.38 -6.32 12.41
N THR A 99 -3.85 -7.55 12.25
CA THR A 99 -4.49 -7.98 11.00
C THR A 99 -6.01 -7.82 11.03
N ASN A 100 -6.60 -7.44 12.17
CA ASN A 100 -8.04 -7.37 12.34
C ASN A 100 -8.50 -6.09 13.07
N LEU A 101 -9.32 -5.28 12.40
CA LEU A 101 -10.03 -4.12 12.92
C LEU A 101 -11.56 -4.26 12.77
N SER A 102 -12.07 -5.43 12.34
CA SER A 102 -13.50 -5.63 12.03
C SER A 102 -14.43 -5.35 13.22
N PHE A 103 -13.95 -5.58 14.44
CA PHE A 103 -14.68 -5.32 15.68
C PHE A 103 -14.99 -3.82 15.91
N ILE A 104 -14.26 -2.91 15.24
CA ILE A 104 -14.48 -1.46 15.36
C ILE A 104 -15.87 -1.07 14.84
N LEU A 105 -16.46 -1.83 13.91
CA LEU A 105 -17.84 -1.63 13.47
C LEU A 105 -18.84 -1.72 14.63
N GLN A 106 -18.56 -2.54 15.63
CA GLN A 106 -19.40 -2.73 16.81
C GLN A 106 -18.95 -1.85 17.98
N LYS A 107 -17.64 -1.59 18.07
CA LYS A 107 -17.02 -0.93 19.22
C LYS A 107 -16.00 0.12 18.80
N GLN A 108 -16.50 1.24 18.28
CA GLN A 108 -15.65 2.37 17.92
C GLN A 108 -15.05 3.02 19.18
N PRO A 109 -13.75 3.37 19.17
CA PRO A 109 -13.14 4.15 20.24
C PRO A 109 -13.89 5.46 20.46
N THR A 110 -14.25 5.74 21.71
CA THR A 110 -14.82 7.02 22.12
C THR A 110 -13.75 7.85 22.81
N VAL A 111 -13.24 8.85 22.09
CA VAL A 111 -12.24 9.81 22.59
C VAL A 111 -12.67 11.25 22.29
N THR A 112 -12.06 12.21 22.98
CA THR A 112 -12.32 13.65 22.89
C THR A 112 -11.80 14.30 21.60
N PHE A 113 -10.92 13.61 20.87
CA PHE A 113 -10.30 14.10 19.64
C PHE A 113 -10.44 13.08 18.50
N LYS A 114 -11.28 13.36 17.50
CA LYS A 114 -11.46 12.43 16.37
C LYS A 114 -10.53 12.73 15.19
N ASN A 115 -10.24 14.01 14.98
CA ASN A 115 -9.43 14.49 13.86
C ASN A 115 -7.92 14.31 14.09
N LYS A 116 -7.47 13.31 14.84
CA LYS A 116 -6.05 12.91 14.93
C LYS A 116 -5.87 11.39 15.11
N LEU A 117 -6.95 10.63 14.95
CA LEU A 117 -6.90 9.17 15.00
C LEU A 117 -6.57 8.60 13.63
N VAL A 118 -5.73 7.59 13.66
CA VAL A 118 -5.39 6.73 12.52
C VAL A 118 -5.51 5.30 13.01
N TYR A 119 -6.00 4.39 12.18
CA TYR A 119 -5.99 2.96 12.49
C TYR A 119 -4.85 2.30 11.73
N GLU A 120 -4.24 1.26 12.30
CA GLU A 120 -3.18 0.53 11.62
C GLU A 120 -3.53 -0.92 11.31
N LEU A 121 -2.93 -1.43 10.22
CA LEU A 121 -3.14 -2.79 9.77
C LEU A 121 -1.83 -3.38 9.24
N HIS A 122 -1.53 -4.62 9.61
CA HIS A 122 -0.40 -5.37 9.08
C HIS A 122 -0.83 -6.28 7.93
N TRP A 123 0.06 -6.45 6.96
CA TRP A 123 -0.21 -7.34 5.84
C TRP A 123 1.06 -7.97 5.27
N TYR A 124 1.20 -9.26 5.54
CA TYR A 124 2.24 -10.12 4.98
C TYR A 124 1.64 -11.23 4.12
N SER A 125 2.48 -11.95 3.37
CA SER A 125 2.03 -13.03 2.49
C SER A 125 1.33 -14.17 3.24
N TRP A 126 1.61 -14.35 4.54
CA TRP A 126 1.01 -15.35 5.42
C TRP A 126 -0.21 -14.87 6.21
N SER A 127 -0.57 -13.58 6.16
CA SER A 127 -1.65 -13.03 7.01
C SER A 127 -3.04 -13.62 6.74
N ASP A 128 -3.30 -14.14 5.54
CA ASP A 128 -4.66 -14.52 5.10
C ASP A 128 -4.85 -16.06 4.95
N SER A 129 -3.92 -16.88 5.46
CA SER A 129 -3.97 -18.36 5.34
C SER A 129 -4.21 -18.88 3.91
N VAL A 130 -3.80 -18.13 2.88
CA VAL A 130 -3.97 -18.50 1.48
C VAL A 130 -2.69 -19.07 0.87
N ASN A 131 -2.84 -19.87 -0.19
CA ASN A 131 -1.72 -20.42 -0.94
C ASN A 131 -1.40 -19.58 -2.18
N TRP A 132 -0.53 -18.58 -2.03
CA TRP A 132 -0.01 -17.79 -3.15
C TRP A 132 0.83 -18.62 -4.14
N GLY A 133 1.43 -19.73 -3.72
CA GLY A 133 2.31 -20.55 -4.57
C GLY A 133 1.57 -21.37 -5.63
N ASN A 134 0.40 -21.91 -5.29
CA ASN A 134 -0.30 -22.89 -6.14
C ASN A 134 -1.71 -22.49 -6.57
N GLY A 135 -2.31 -21.45 -5.96
CA GLY A 135 -3.65 -20.98 -6.34
C GLY A 135 -3.66 -20.18 -7.64
N ASN A 136 -4.82 -20.11 -8.30
CA ASN A 136 -5.05 -19.14 -9.37
C ASN A 136 -4.94 -17.72 -8.78
N LEU A 137 -3.99 -16.92 -9.27
CA LEU A 137 -3.69 -15.62 -8.67
C LEU A 137 -4.84 -14.61 -8.75
N ASN A 138 -5.73 -14.71 -9.74
CA ASN A 138 -6.91 -13.86 -9.80
C ASN A 138 -7.87 -14.18 -8.65
N ASP A 139 -8.08 -15.47 -8.38
CA ASP A 139 -8.94 -15.93 -7.29
C ASP A 139 -8.33 -15.64 -5.91
N VAL A 140 -7.03 -15.93 -5.73
CA VAL A 140 -6.31 -15.71 -4.48
C VAL A 140 -6.27 -14.22 -4.13
N CYS A 141 -5.86 -13.36 -5.08
CA CYS A 141 -5.82 -11.92 -4.83
C CYS A 141 -7.23 -11.38 -4.53
N ALA A 142 -8.27 -11.79 -5.27
CA ALA A 142 -9.64 -11.35 -4.98
C ALA A 142 -10.10 -11.73 -3.57
N SER A 143 -9.86 -12.98 -3.15
CA SER A 143 -10.21 -13.46 -1.81
C SER A 143 -9.49 -12.70 -0.71
N VAL A 144 -8.21 -12.39 -0.91
CA VAL A 144 -7.42 -11.63 0.08
C VAL A 144 -7.87 -10.17 0.14
N VAL A 145 -8.14 -9.53 -1.00
CA VAL A 145 -8.65 -8.15 -1.01
C VAL A 145 -10.01 -8.04 -0.32
N GLU A 146 -10.88 -9.03 -0.50
CA GLU A 146 -12.15 -9.13 0.23
C GLU A 146 -11.93 -9.27 1.75
N SER A 147 -11.02 -10.17 2.17
CA SER A 147 -10.61 -10.32 3.57
C SER A 147 -10.12 -8.99 4.17
N LYS A 148 -9.20 -8.29 3.48
CA LYS A 148 -8.64 -7.01 3.94
C LYS A 148 -9.67 -5.90 3.97
N LEU A 149 -10.63 -5.87 3.04
CA LEU A 149 -11.74 -4.92 3.08
C LEU A 149 -12.61 -5.13 4.33
N LEU A 150 -12.93 -6.39 4.67
CA LEU A 150 -13.72 -6.73 5.85
C LEU A 150 -12.96 -6.48 7.16
N ARG A 151 -11.65 -6.75 7.17
CA ARG A 151 -10.81 -6.62 8.36
C ARG A 151 -10.37 -5.20 8.66
N GLY A 152 -10.24 -4.31 7.68
CA GLY A 152 -9.83 -2.92 7.97
C GLY A 152 -10.14 -1.91 6.86
N GLY A 153 -10.15 -2.33 5.60
CA GLY A 153 -10.38 -1.44 4.45
C GLY A 153 -11.73 -0.71 4.48
N PHE A 154 -12.73 -1.22 5.20
CA PHE A 154 -14.02 -0.54 5.41
C PHE A 154 -13.86 0.84 6.07
N LEU A 155 -12.81 1.07 6.86
CA LEU A 155 -12.53 2.34 7.54
C LEU A 155 -12.32 3.48 6.54
N LEU A 156 -11.64 3.20 5.42
CA LEU A 156 -11.46 4.18 4.34
C LEU A 156 -12.80 4.67 3.78
N LYS A 157 -13.78 3.77 3.63
CA LYS A 157 -15.14 4.11 3.16
C LYS A 157 -15.91 4.95 4.17
N GLN A 158 -15.57 4.84 5.46
CA GLN A 158 -16.13 5.65 6.54
C GLN A 158 -15.40 6.98 6.73
N GLY A 159 -14.34 7.25 5.95
CA GLY A 159 -13.55 8.48 6.02
C GLY A 159 -12.46 8.46 7.10
N TRP A 160 -12.17 7.30 7.70
CA TRP A 160 -11.08 7.16 8.66
C TRP A 160 -9.74 6.89 7.95
N PRO A 161 -8.63 7.50 8.41
CA PRO A 161 -7.30 7.14 7.93
C PRO A 161 -6.95 5.70 8.33
N LEU A 162 -6.44 4.93 7.37
CA LEU A 162 -5.89 3.61 7.58
C LEU A 162 -4.43 3.61 7.14
N PHE A 163 -3.55 3.29 8.07
CA PHE A 163 -2.10 3.19 7.88
C PHE A 163 -1.71 1.71 7.83
N LEU A 164 -1.11 1.29 6.74
CA LEU A 164 -0.53 -0.05 6.69
C LEU A 164 0.86 -0.01 7.33
N SER A 165 0.91 -0.02 8.66
CA SER A 165 2.13 0.16 9.45
C SER A 165 3.21 -0.87 9.15
N GLU A 166 2.83 -2.07 8.69
CA GLU A 166 3.79 -3.09 8.28
C GLU A 166 3.33 -3.92 7.07
N PHE A 167 4.26 -4.05 6.13
CA PHE A 167 4.30 -5.11 5.14
C PHE A 167 5.77 -5.42 4.79
N GLY A 168 6.05 -6.64 4.36
CA GLY A 168 7.41 -7.01 4.01
C GLY A 168 7.47 -8.30 3.20
N PHE A 169 8.66 -8.57 2.67
CA PHE A 169 8.96 -9.78 1.91
C PHE A 169 10.47 -10.00 1.85
N TYR A 170 10.91 -11.20 1.49
CA TYR A 170 12.32 -11.48 1.25
C TYR A 170 12.87 -10.64 0.08
N GLN A 171 13.75 -9.70 0.40
CA GLN A 171 14.26 -8.71 -0.55
C GLN A 171 15.21 -9.30 -1.61
N ILE A 172 15.64 -10.57 -1.47
CA ILE A 172 16.32 -11.30 -2.57
C ILE A 172 15.42 -11.38 -3.82
N GLY A 173 14.09 -11.31 -3.66
CA GLY A 173 13.15 -11.17 -4.78
C GLY A 173 12.96 -12.44 -5.63
N THR A 174 13.44 -13.59 -5.15
CA THR A 174 13.27 -14.89 -5.83
C THR A 174 12.18 -15.76 -5.20
N HIS A 175 11.60 -15.33 -4.06
CA HIS A 175 10.57 -16.10 -3.37
C HIS A 175 9.21 -15.94 -4.06
N LEU A 176 8.70 -17.05 -4.63
CA LEU A 176 7.51 -17.04 -5.49
C LEU A 176 6.25 -16.52 -4.79
N THR A 177 5.96 -17.02 -3.58
CA THR A 177 4.79 -16.64 -2.78
C THR A 177 4.78 -15.14 -2.49
N ASP A 178 5.93 -14.62 -2.04
CA ASP A 178 6.08 -13.21 -1.70
C ASP A 178 5.95 -12.31 -2.92
N ASN A 179 6.56 -12.67 -4.05
CA ASN A 179 6.47 -11.87 -5.26
C ASN A 179 5.02 -11.75 -5.75
N ARG A 180 4.26 -12.84 -5.70
CA ARG A 180 2.85 -12.88 -6.09
C ARG A 180 1.96 -12.09 -5.14
N TYR A 181 2.18 -12.24 -3.84
CA TYR A 181 1.58 -11.40 -2.81
C TYR A 181 1.87 -9.93 -3.07
N LEU A 182 3.14 -9.57 -3.28
CA LEU A 182 3.59 -8.20 -3.48
C LEU A 182 2.93 -7.55 -4.69
N THR A 183 2.72 -8.30 -5.79
CA THR A 183 1.97 -7.80 -6.95
C THR A 183 0.52 -7.46 -6.60
N CYS A 184 -0.16 -8.32 -5.85
CA CYS A 184 -1.51 -8.03 -5.39
C CYS A 184 -1.52 -6.82 -4.43
N PHE A 185 -0.61 -6.81 -3.46
CA PHE A 185 -0.44 -5.73 -2.48
C PHE A 185 -0.29 -4.36 -3.16
N LEU A 186 0.65 -4.23 -4.11
CA LEU A 186 0.91 -2.96 -4.79
C LEU A 186 -0.30 -2.48 -5.60
N SER A 187 -1.11 -3.40 -6.13
CA SER A 187 -2.35 -3.04 -6.81
C SER A 187 -3.36 -2.38 -5.86
N VAL A 188 -3.45 -2.89 -4.63
CA VAL A 188 -4.36 -2.38 -3.59
C VAL A 188 -3.82 -1.08 -2.98
N ALA A 189 -2.53 -1.03 -2.67
CA ALA A 189 -1.88 0.18 -2.18
C ALA A 189 -1.99 1.35 -3.18
N ALA A 190 -2.05 1.05 -4.48
CA ALA A 190 -2.34 2.04 -5.53
C ALA A 190 -3.84 2.43 -5.57
N GLU A 191 -4.75 1.45 -5.57
CA GLU A 191 -6.19 1.69 -5.69
C GLU A 191 -6.77 2.43 -4.48
N TRP A 192 -6.44 1.98 -3.28
CA TRP A 192 -6.89 2.58 -2.03
C TRP A 192 -6.04 3.81 -1.66
N ASP A 193 -4.89 3.96 -2.33
CA ASP A 193 -3.90 5.01 -2.09
C ASP A 193 -3.58 5.09 -0.58
N LEU A 194 -3.14 3.95 -0.05
CA LEU A 194 -2.81 3.75 1.36
C LEU A 194 -1.48 4.43 1.71
N ASP A 195 -1.39 4.89 2.95
CA ASP A 195 -0.12 5.13 3.61
C ASP A 195 0.43 3.80 4.13
N TRP A 196 1.74 3.60 4.06
CA TRP A 196 2.36 2.33 4.45
C TRP A 196 3.77 2.51 5.01
N ALA A 197 4.23 1.54 5.79
CA ALA A 197 5.61 1.35 6.19
C ALA A 197 6.11 -0.04 5.76
N LEU A 198 7.26 -0.07 5.07
CA LEU A 198 7.92 -1.31 4.67
C LEU A 198 8.78 -1.83 5.82
N TRP A 199 8.57 -3.08 6.21
CA TRP A 199 9.49 -3.87 7.02
C TRP A 199 10.57 -4.50 6.12
N ALA A 200 11.83 -4.09 6.20
CA ALA A 200 12.39 -3.01 7.03
C ALA A 200 13.46 -2.22 6.28
N LEU A 201 13.90 -1.07 6.81
CA LEU A 201 14.99 -0.30 6.23
C LEU A 201 16.35 -0.97 6.44
N GLN A 202 16.62 -1.43 7.67
CA GLN A 202 17.92 -1.95 8.08
C GLN A 202 18.33 -3.16 7.26
N GLY A 203 19.61 -3.23 6.88
CA GLY A 203 20.18 -4.41 6.24
C GLY A 203 20.75 -5.42 7.23
N SER A 204 21.03 -5.00 8.46
CA SER A 204 21.59 -5.84 9.52
C SER A 204 21.24 -5.29 10.91
N TYR A 205 21.36 -6.15 11.92
CA TYR A 205 21.16 -5.79 13.33
C TYR A 205 22.50 -5.62 14.04
N TYR A 206 22.57 -4.70 15.00
CA TYR A 206 23.70 -4.65 15.91
C TYR A 206 23.84 -5.99 16.67
N ILE A 207 22.73 -6.46 17.25
CA ILE A 207 22.57 -7.80 17.78
C ILE A 207 21.13 -8.27 17.56
N ARG A 208 20.94 -9.53 17.18
CA ARG A 208 19.63 -10.19 17.14
C ARG A 208 19.79 -11.62 17.60
N GLU A 209 19.02 -12.03 18.59
CA GLU A 209 19.04 -13.40 19.14
C GLU A 209 20.45 -13.88 19.52
N GLY A 210 21.28 -12.96 20.06
CA GLY A 210 22.66 -13.25 20.46
C GLY A 210 23.70 -13.22 19.32
N ILE A 211 23.29 -12.92 18.09
CA ILE A 211 24.16 -12.86 16.92
C ILE A 211 24.43 -11.40 16.57
N VAL A 212 25.70 -11.00 16.60
CA VAL A 212 26.16 -9.68 16.18
C VAL A 212 26.14 -9.58 14.65
N GLY A 213 25.61 -8.49 14.11
CA GLY A 213 25.58 -8.30 12.66
C GLY A 213 24.65 -9.28 11.95
N TYR A 214 23.53 -9.69 12.57
CA TYR A 214 22.57 -10.59 11.93
C TYR A 214 22.02 -9.93 10.64
N ASP A 215 21.99 -10.66 9.51
CA ASP A 215 21.49 -10.13 8.23
C ASP A 215 19.95 -10.02 8.22
N GLU A 216 19.43 -8.83 7.95
CA GLU A 216 18.00 -8.62 7.75
C GLU A 216 17.64 -8.88 6.29
N SER A 217 17.18 -10.09 6.02
CA SER A 217 16.83 -10.55 4.67
C SER A 217 15.58 -9.87 4.07
N PHE A 218 14.72 -9.27 4.91
CA PHE A 218 13.60 -8.40 4.53
C PHE A 218 14.04 -6.93 4.40
N GLY A 219 15.30 -6.64 4.73
CA GLY A 219 15.90 -5.32 4.72
C GLY A 219 16.04 -4.74 3.33
N LEU A 220 15.53 -3.52 3.15
CA LEU A 220 15.64 -2.75 1.91
C LEU A 220 17.12 -2.52 1.55
N LEU A 221 17.96 -2.32 2.55
CA LEU A 221 19.40 -2.12 2.37
C LEU A 221 20.16 -3.46 2.43
N THR A 222 21.31 -3.49 1.77
CA THR A 222 22.31 -4.55 1.92
C THR A 222 22.84 -4.59 3.34
N TRP A 223 23.41 -5.72 3.74
CA TRP A 223 23.94 -5.96 5.10
C TRP A 223 24.85 -4.83 5.62
N ASP A 224 25.65 -4.24 4.73
CA ASP A 224 26.59 -3.14 4.98
C ASP A 224 25.95 -1.74 4.88
N TRP A 225 24.63 -1.65 4.72
CA TRP A 225 23.84 -0.43 4.61
C TRP A 225 24.17 0.44 3.38
N TYR A 226 24.91 -0.09 2.40
CA TYR A 226 25.45 0.72 1.30
C TYR A 226 24.53 0.82 0.07
N LYS A 227 23.79 -0.24 -0.27
CA LYS A 227 22.96 -0.29 -1.49
C LYS A 227 21.57 -0.81 -1.19
N ALA A 228 20.63 -0.52 -2.10
CA ALA A 228 19.36 -1.23 -2.10
C ALA A 228 19.59 -2.71 -2.47
N ARG A 229 19.08 -3.62 -1.64
CA ARG A 229 19.14 -5.07 -1.86
C ARG A 229 18.33 -5.49 -3.07
N ASN A 230 17.21 -4.80 -3.32
CA ASN A 230 16.33 -5.03 -4.46
C ASN A 230 16.05 -3.74 -5.25
N PRO A 231 16.95 -3.35 -6.19
CA PRO A 231 16.76 -2.14 -6.98
C PRO A 231 15.52 -2.17 -7.88
N SER A 232 15.08 -3.36 -8.32
CA SER A 232 13.86 -3.46 -9.14
C SER A 232 12.61 -3.18 -8.30
N PHE A 233 12.56 -3.65 -7.05
CA PHE A 233 11.49 -3.30 -6.12
C PHE A 233 11.45 -1.79 -5.79
N VAL A 234 12.60 -1.15 -5.57
CA VAL A 234 12.66 0.32 -5.36
C VAL A 234 12.01 1.08 -6.52
N LYS A 235 12.27 0.66 -7.76
CA LYS A 235 11.59 1.22 -8.94
C LYS A 235 10.10 0.94 -8.91
N ARG A 236 9.72 -0.29 -8.55
CA ARG A 236 8.33 -0.76 -8.53
C ARG A 236 7.45 -0.02 -7.51
N ILE A 237 8.00 0.39 -6.37
CA ILE A 237 7.28 1.14 -5.33
C ILE A 237 7.32 2.67 -5.57
N SER A 238 8.12 3.17 -6.51
CA SER A 238 8.35 4.61 -6.70
C SER A 238 7.08 5.42 -6.97
N ALA A 239 6.21 4.95 -7.88
CA ALA A 239 4.94 5.61 -8.20
C ALA A 239 4.02 5.74 -6.97
N LEU A 240 4.22 4.81 -6.04
CA LEU A 240 3.53 4.70 -4.80
C LEU A 240 4.16 5.61 -3.72
N GLN A 241 5.41 6.06 -3.74
CA GLN A 241 5.96 6.82 -2.59
C GLN A 241 5.24 8.14 -2.26
N SER A 242 4.60 8.77 -3.25
CA SER A 242 3.76 9.95 -3.03
C SER A 242 2.29 9.56 -2.93
N PRO A 243 1.44 10.31 -2.21
CA PRO A 243 -0.01 10.09 -2.25
C PRO A 243 -0.56 10.40 -3.65
N LEU A 244 -1.56 9.65 -4.11
CA LEU A 244 -2.26 9.87 -5.37
C LEU A 244 -3.42 10.87 -5.21
N GLN A 245 -4.02 10.90 -4.02
CA GLN A 245 -5.15 11.74 -3.64
C GLN A 245 -4.93 12.32 -2.23
N GLY A 246 -5.80 13.23 -1.79
CA GLY A 246 -5.79 13.75 -0.42
C GLY A 246 -5.25 15.18 -0.28
N PRO A 247 -5.25 15.72 0.95
CA PRO A 247 -4.85 17.09 1.22
C PRO A 247 -3.35 17.30 0.94
N GLY A 248 -3.00 18.52 0.52
CA GLY A 248 -1.63 18.87 0.14
C GLY A 248 -1.29 18.59 -1.34
N LEU A 249 -2.17 17.91 -2.07
CA LEU A 249 -2.14 17.85 -3.53
C LEU A 249 -2.96 19.00 -4.15
N SER A 250 -2.71 19.27 -5.43
CA SER A 250 -3.47 20.21 -6.25
C SER A 250 -4.97 19.92 -6.21
N ASN A 251 -5.80 20.97 -6.21
CA ASN A 251 -7.27 20.87 -6.31
C ASN A 251 -7.75 20.49 -7.72
N ASN A 252 -6.96 19.70 -8.45
CA ASN A 252 -7.30 19.23 -9.78
C ASN A 252 -8.50 18.28 -9.71
N LYS A 253 -9.31 18.26 -10.76
CA LYS A 253 -10.39 17.27 -10.89
C LYS A 253 -9.78 15.87 -10.92
N PRO A 254 -10.36 14.89 -10.19
CA PRO A 254 -9.90 13.52 -10.24
C PRO A 254 -9.87 12.97 -11.67
N TYR A 255 -8.82 12.22 -11.98
CA TYR A 255 -8.65 11.52 -13.23
C TYR A 255 -8.12 10.12 -12.99
N ASN A 256 -8.20 9.26 -14.01
CA ASN A 256 -7.70 7.90 -13.94
C ASN A 256 -6.26 7.79 -14.45
N LEU A 257 -5.51 6.89 -13.83
CA LEU A 257 -4.27 6.32 -14.32
C LEU A 257 -4.49 4.82 -14.58
N ILE A 258 -3.79 4.27 -15.56
CA ILE A 258 -3.77 2.82 -15.81
C ILE A 258 -2.43 2.29 -15.29
N PHE A 259 -2.44 1.79 -14.05
CA PHE A 259 -1.28 1.33 -13.30
C PHE A 259 -1.02 -0.15 -13.54
N HIS A 260 0.25 -0.53 -13.71
CA HIS A 260 0.68 -1.91 -13.91
C HIS A 260 1.47 -2.39 -12.66
N PRO A 261 0.85 -3.15 -11.73
CA PRO A 261 1.43 -3.47 -10.43
C PRO A 261 2.71 -4.29 -10.50
N LEU A 262 2.92 -5.09 -11.55
CA LEU A 262 4.15 -5.89 -11.70
C LEU A 262 5.40 -5.00 -11.91
N THR A 263 5.24 -3.86 -12.59
CA THR A 263 6.37 -2.95 -12.88
C THR A 263 6.36 -1.68 -12.02
N GLY A 264 5.21 -1.32 -11.43
CA GLY A 264 5.06 -0.05 -10.72
C GLY A 264 4.94 1.16 -11.64
N LEU A 265 4.68 0.93 -12.93
CA LEU A 265 4.61 1.96 -13.97
C LEU A 265 3.16 2.16 -14.44
N CYS A 266 2.90 3.24 -15.15
CA CYS A 266 1.60 3.54 -15.74
C CYS A 266 1.68 3.56 -17.27
N VAL A 267 0.53 3.37 -17.92
CA VAL A 267 0.39 3.54 -19.38
C VAL A 267 0.60 5.00 -19.77
N LEU A 268 1.53 5.22 -20.70
CA LEU A 268 1.88 6.51 -21.27
C LEU A 268 1.37 6.63 -22.71
N MET A 269 0.90 7.83 -23.02
CA MET A 269 0.49 8.24 -24.37
C MET A 269 1.24 9.51 -24.74
N GLU A 270 2.30 9.36 -25.53
CA GLU A 270 3.08 10.50 -26.02
C GLU A 270 2.30 11.24 -27.12
N SER A 271 1.89 10.49 -28.15
CA SER A 271 1.04 10.97 -29.26
C SER A 271 0.17 9.82 -29.82
N PRO A 272 -0.95 10.11 -30.51
CA PRO A 272 -1.84 9.07 -31.04
C PRO A 272 -1.18 8.12 -32.05
N SER A 273 -0.11 8.56 -32.73
CA SER A 273 0.60 7.79 -33.76
C SER A 273 1.73 6.92 -33.22
N LYS A 274 2.13 7.10 -31.96
CA LYS A 274 3.19 6.32 -31.33
C LYS A 274 2.60 5.15 -30.52
N PRO A 275 3.32 4.02 -30.38
CA PRO A 275 2.93 2.95 -29.49
C PRO A 275 2.77 3.45 -28.05
N LEU A 276 1.76 2.93 -27.35
CA LEU A 276 1.63 3.12 -25.91
C LEU A 276 2.73 2.34 -25.19
N GLN A 277 3.27 2.92 -24.13
CA GLN A 277 4.36 2.32 -23.36
C GLN A 277 4.10 2.43 -21.87
N LEU A 278 4.75 1.58 -21.08
CA LEU A 278 4.87 1.78 -19.65
C LEU A 278 5.95 2.82 -19.33
N GLY A 279 5.65 3.71 -18.38
CA GLY A 279 6.64 4.63 -17.82
C GLY A 279 6.16 5.27 -16.53
N SER A 280 6.83 6.34 -16.11
CA SER A 280 6.54 7.00 -14.83
C SER A 280 5.08 7.43 -14.76
N CYS A 281 4.40 7.08 -13.66
CA CYS A 281 3.02 7.53 -13.45
C CYS A 281 2.86 9.05 -13.36
N ALA A 282 3.94 9.77 -13.05
CA ALA A 282 3.95 11.23 -13.12
C ALA A 282 3.79 11.75 -14.56
N ASP A 283 4.32 11.02 -15.55
CA ASP A 283 4.32 11.42 -16.97
C ASP A 283 3.05 10.98 -17.72
N SER A 284 2.16 10.24 -17.06
CA SER A 284 0.95 9.72 -17.67
C SER A 284 -0.07 10.83 -17.91
N ARG A 285 -0.71 10.80 -19.08
CA ARG A 285 -1.86 11.67 -19.36
C ARG A 285 -3.04 11.27 -18.47
N ALA A 286 -3.93 12.22 -18.20
CA ALA A 286 -5.19 11.94 -17.54
C ALA A 286 -6.08 11.05 -18.42
N TRP A 287 -6.52 9.91 -17.86
CA TRP A 287 -7.54 9.05 -18.46
C TRP A 287 -8.90 9.25 -17.78
N ASN A 288 -9.95 8.81 -18.45
CA ASN A 288 -11.28 8.67 -17.90
C ASN A 288 -11.84 7.31 -18.30
N TYR A 289 -12.08 6.44 -17.31
CA TYR A 289 -12.77 5.18 -17.53
C TYR A 289 -14.28 5.37 -17.35
N THR A 290 -15.01 5.33 -18.46
CA THR A 290 -16.44 5.65 -18.49
C THR A 290 -17.29 4.47 -18.03
N SER A 291 -18.54 4.75 -17.62
CA SER A 291 -19.51 3.72 -17.22
C SER A 291 -19.90 2.75 -18.34
N ASP A 292 -19.70 3.12 -19.60
CA ASP A 292 -19.88 2.26 -20.76
C ASP A 292 -18.60 1.54 -21.20
N GLY A 293 -17.57 1.53 -20.34
CA GLY A 293 -16.36 0.72 -20.47
C GLY A 293 -15.33 1.30 -21.43
N LYS A 294 -15.21 2.63 -21.59
CA LYS A 294 -14.22 3.23 -22.49
C LYS A 294 -13.10 3.86 -21.69
N LEU A 295 -11.87 3.62 -22.13
CA LEU A 295 -10.68 4.31 -21.61
C LEU A 295 -10.38 5.51 -22.51
N MET A 296 -10.88 6.67 -22.11
CA MET A 296 -10.77 7.92 -22.86
C MET A 296 -9.56 8.72 -22.37
N VAL A 297 -8.81 9.33 -23.28
CA VAL A 297 -7.79 10.33 -22.93
C VAL A 297 -8.50 11.67 -22.68
N ASN A 298 -8.40 12.18 -21.47
CA ASN A 298 -9.21 13.28 -20.97
C ASN A 298 -9.06 14.54 -21.85
N GLY A 299 -10.17 15.15 -22.25
CA GLY A 299 -10.19 16.39 -23.03
C GLY A 299 -9.81 16.27 -24.53
N THR A 300 -9.57 15.06 -25.07
CA THR A 300 -9.08 14.90 -26.46
C THR A 300 -10.02 14.18 -27.42
N GLY A 301 -11.04 13.48 -26.91
CA GLY A 301 -11.91 12.62 -27.73
C GLY A 301 -11.25 11.32 -28.21
N TYR A 302 -9.99 11.07 -27.84
CA TYR A 302 -9.31 9.83 -28.13
C TYR A 302 -9.64 8.73 -27.10
N CYS A 303 -9.63 7.47 -27.54
CA CYS A 303 -9.81 6.30 -26.69
C CYS A 303 -8.83 5.19 -27.03
N LEU A 304 -8.58 4.34 -26.03
CA LEU A 304 -7.83 3.09 -26.19
C LEU A 304 -8.61 2.10 -27.06
N GLN A 305 -7.91 1.48 -28.01
CA GLN A 305 -8.48 0.50 -28.93
C GLN A 305 -7.64 -0.78 -28.97
N SER A 306 -8.33 -1.91 -29.00
CA SER A 306 -7.74 -3.21 -29.31
C SER A 306 -7.65 -3.41 -30.82
N VAL A 307 -6.56 -4.03 -31.27
CA VAL A 307 -6.31 -4.29 -32.69
C VAL A 307 -6.38 -5.79 -32.99
N GLY A 308 -5.65 -6.59 -32.20
CA GLY A 308 -5.55 -8.04 -32.41
C GLY A 308 -4.60 -8.70 -31.42
N VAL A 309 -4.60 -10.02 -31.39
CA VAL A 309 -3.66 -10.80 -30.56
C VAL A 309 -2.21 -10.53 -31.02
N GLY A 310 -1.33 -10.25 -30.06
CA GLY A 310 0.08 -9.91 -30.30
C GLY A 310 0.30 -8.57 -30.99
N LYS A 311 -0.72 -7.70 -31.05
CA LYS A 311 -0.63 -6.37 -31.68
C LYS A 311 -0.62 -5.28 -30.63
N ASN A 312 -0.01 -4.14 -30.96
CA ASN A 312 -0.01 -2.96 -30.11
C ASN A 312 -1.45 -2.48 -29.88
N ALA A 313 -1.76 -2.12 -28.64
CA ALA A 313 -2.95 -1.33 -28.36
C ALA A 313 -2.75 0.08 -28.97
N THR A 314 -3.80 0.66 -29.54
CA THR A 314 -3.71 1.93 -30.26
C THR A 314 -4.64 2.98 -29.66
N ILE A 315 -4.42 4.22 -30.08
CA ILE A 315 -5.29 5.34 -29.76
C ILE A 315 -6.09 5.71 -31.01
N GLY A 316 -7.42 5.76 -30.88
CA GLY A 316 -8.31 6.10 -31.99
C GLY A 316 -9.38 7.11 -31.60
N THR A 317 -10.07 7.65 -32.61
CA THR A 317 -11.21 8.58 -32.45
C THR A 317 -12.56 7.88 -32.53
N SER A 318 -12.61 6.64 -33.05
CA SER A 318 -13.83 5.86 -33.20
C SER A 318 -14.20 5.13 -31.91
N CYS A 319 -14.62 5.88 -30.89
CA CYS A 319 -14.86 5.36 -29.54
C CYS A 319 -16.22 4.71 -29.31
N SER A 320 -16.98 4.41 -30.37
CA SER A 320 -18.25 3.70 -30.30
C SER A 320 -18.14 2.22 -30.68
N LYS A 321 -17.00 1.79 -31.22
CA LYS A 321 -16.79 0.44 -31.75
C LYS A 321 -16.52 -0.57 -30.62
N SER A 322 -16.80 -1.85 -30.86
CA SER A 322 -16.59 -2.93 -29.88
C SER A 322 -15.15 -3.02 -29.40
N ASN A 323 -14.18 -2.78 -30.29
CA ASN A 323 -12.76 -2.79 -29.97
C ASN A 323 -12.29 -1.58 -29.14
N SER A 324 -13.17 -0.64 -28.82
CA SER A 324 -12.92 0.48 -27.89
C SER A 324 -13.64 0.31 -26.54
N LYS A 325 -14.39 -0.79 -26.38
CA LYS A 325 -15.01 -1.19 -25.12
C LYS A 325 -14.08 -2.13 -24.37
N TRP A 326 -13.90 -1.86 -23.10
CA TRP A 326 -13.03 -2.52 -22.16
C TRP A 326 -13.83 -2.92 -20.92
N GLU A 327 -13.68 -4.16 -20.49
CA GLU A 327 -14.36 -4.76 -19.34
C GLU A 327 -13.32 -5.32 -18.37
N LEU A 328 -13.60 -5.25 -17.07
CA LEU A 328 -12.76 -5.82 -16.01
C LEU A 328 -13.27 -7.23 -15.68
N ILE A 329 -12.66 -8.27 -16.25
CA ILE A 329 -13.30 -9.60 -16.34
C ILE A 329 -12.82 -10.64 -15.31
N SER A 330 -11.63 -10.48 -14.72
CA SER A 330 -11.12 -11.42 -13.70
C SER A 330 -11.72 -11.13 -12.33
N LYS A 331 -11.72 -12.11 -11.40
CA LYS A 331 -12.16 -11.86 -10.02
C LYS A 331 -11.33 -10.78 -9.32
N SER A 332 -10.03 -10.71 -9.64
CA SER A 332 -9.14 -9.64 -9.18
C SER A 332 -9.45 -8.27 -9.80
N THR A 333 -10.31 -8.22 -10.83
CA THR A 333 -10.68 -7.04 -11.63
C THR A 333 -9.53 -6.41 -12.41
N MET A 334 -8.39 -7.10 -12.53
CA MET A 334 -7.17 -6.56 -13.13
C MET A 334 -6.96 -6.92 -14.61
N HIS A 335 -7.79 -7.76 -15.20
CA HIS A 335 -7.79 -8.00 -16.65
C HIS A 335 -8.68 -6.98 -17.35
N ILE A 336 -8.05 -5.97 -17.98
CA ILE A 336 -8.73 -5.00 -18.85
C ILE A 336 -8.90 -5.64 -20.23
N SER A 337 -10.10 -6.14 -20.54
CA SER A 337 -10.40 -6.98 -21.70
C SER A 337 -11.27 -6.28 -22.73
N SER A 338 -11.03 -6.51 -24.02
CA SER A 338 -11.83 -6.00 -25.13
C SER A 338 -12.21 -7.11 -26.11
N LYS A 339 -13.33 -6.94 -26.80
CA LYS A 339 -13.76 -7.83 -27.89
C LYS A 339 -13.27 -7.28 -29.22
N LEU A 340 -12.50 -8.07 -29.94
CA LEU A 340 -12.06 -7.72 -31.28
C LEU A 340 -13.27 -7.64 -32.22
N HIS A 341 -13.21 -6.69 -33.16
CA HIS A 341 -14.26 -6.52 -34.16
C HIS A 341 -14.33 -7.72 -35.13
N ILE A 342 -13.18 -8.34 -35.40
CA ILE A 342 -13.05 -9.47 -36.32
C ILE A 342 -12.99 -10.75 -35.48
N PHE A 343 -13.85 -11.71 -35.77
CA PHE A 343 -14.00 -13.01 -35.08
C PHE A 343 -14.53 -12.98 -33.64
N GLY A 344 -14.72 -11.81 -33.02
CA GLY A 344 -15.28 -11.70 -31.66
C GLY A 344 -14.38 -12.24 -30.54
N ALA A 345 -13.12 -12.54 -30.86
CA ALA A 345 -12.14 -13.01 -29.88
C ALA A 345 -11.92 -11.97 -28.78
N MET A 346 -11.78 -12.44 -27.55
CA MET A 346 -11.49 -11.61 -26.39
C MET A 346 -9.98 -11.47 -26.21
N VAL A 347 -9.53 -10.24 -25.99
CA VAL A 347 -8.12 -9.92 -25.71
C VAL A 347 -8.01 -9.08 -24.46
N CYS A 348 -6.93 -9.26 -23.71
CA CYS A 348 -6.58 -8.46 -22.55
C CYS A 348 -5.39 -7.56 -22.86
N LEU A 349 -5.33 -6.39 -22.20
CA LEU A 349 -4.08 -5.62 -22.15
C LEU A 349 -2.97 -6.48 -21.56
N ASP A 350 -1.79 -6.35 -22.16
CA ASP A 350 -0.57 -7.07 -21.79
C ASP A 350 0.63 -6.17 -22.05
N VAL A 351 1.79 -6.56 -21.54
CA VAL A 351 3.04 -5.80 -21.67
C VAL A 351 4.05 -6.59 -22.49
N GLY A 352 4.50 -6.00 -23.60
CA GLY A 352 5.60 -6.52 -24.40
C GLY A 352 6.93 -6.49 -23.65
N SER A 353 7.92 -7.25 -24.11
CA SER A 353 9.24 -7.33 -23.47
C SER A 353 10.00 -6.00 -23.42
N ASP A 354 9.63 -5.05 -24.29
CA ASP A 354 10.16 -3.69 -24.39
C ASP A 354 9.35 -2.66 -23.59
N GLY A 355 8.29 -3.08 -22.87
CA GLY A 355 7.38 -2.21 -22.15
C GLY A 355 6.25 -1.61 -23.01
N THR A 356 6.13 -1.99 -24.28
CA THR A 356 5.03 -1.58 -25.15
C THR A 356 3.71 -2.22 -24.70
N ILE A 357 2.61 -1.46 -24.71
CA ILE A 357 1.28 -1.97 -24.40
C ILE A 357 0.70 -2.69 -25.61
N ILE A 358 0.43 -3.98 -25.45
CA ILE A 358 -0.11 -4.85 -26.49
C ILE A 358 -1.44 -5.47 -26.04
N THR A 359 -2.14 -6.11 -26.97
CA THR A 359 -3.30 -6.95 -26.67
C THR A 359 -2.99 -8.41 -26.96
N ASN A 360 -3.29 -9.30 -26.02
CA ASN A 360 -3.07 -10.74 -26.14
C ASN A 360 -4.28 -11.54 -25.67
N GLU A 361 -4.29 -12.85 -25.91
CA GLU A 361 -5.24 -13.75 -25.26
C GLU A 361 -5.14 -13.61 -23.73
N CYS A 362 -6.29 -13.57 -23.06
CA CYS A 362 -6.35 -13.38 -21.62
C CYS A 362 -5.80 -14.60 -20.87
N LYS A 363 -4.82 -14.37 -20.00
CA LYS A 363 -4.11 -15.39 -19.23
C LYS A 363 -4.88 -15.75 -17.97
N CYS A 364 -4.79 -17.02 -17.57
CA CYS A 364 -5.19 -17.51 -16.23
C CYS A 364 -6.63 -17.15 -15.79
N LEU A 365 -7.58 -17.06 -16.72
CA LEU A 365 -9.00 -16.87 -16.39
C LEU A 365 -9.69 -18.17 -15.94
N SER A 366 -9.11 -19.33 -16.24
CA SER A 366 -9.61 -20.64 -15.80
C SER A 366 -8.85 -21.15 -14.57
N ARG A 367 -9.48 -22.08 -13.82
CA ARG A 367 -9.02 -22.52 -12.49
C ARG A 367 -7.76 -23.42 -12.45
N ASN A 368 -7.20 -23.83 -13.59
CA ASN A 368 -6.13 -24.84 -13.61
C ASN A 368 -4.71 -24.22 -13.76
N GLY A 369 -3.85 -24.47 -12.78
CA GLY A 369 -2.39 -24.54 -12.95
C GLY A 369 -1.54 -23.31 -12.59
N THR A 370 -0.23 -23.47 -12.77
CA THR A 370 0.93 -22.58 -12.47
C THR A 370 0.99 -21.28 -13.30
N CYS A 371 -0.13 -20.88 -13.91
CA CYS A 371 -0.23 -19.74 -14.80
C CYS A 371 -0.01 -18.41 -14.04
N SER A 372 0.79 -17.50 -14.59
CA SER A 372 0.96 -16.13 -14.05
C SER A 372 0.21 -15.10 -14.92
N PRO A 373 -0.81 -14.41 -14.37
CA PRO A 373 -1.52 -13.34 -15.04
C PRO A 373 -0.85 -11.96 -14.87
N GLU A 374 0.24 -11.86 -14.12
CA GLU A 374 0.74 -10.57 -13.58
C GLU A 374 1.15 -9.57 -14.68
N SER A 375 1.57 -10.05 -15.86
CA SER A 375 1.85 -9.22 -17.04
C SER A 375 0.61 -8.57 -17.68
N GLN A 376 -0.58 -9.12 -17.38
CA GLN A 376 -1.88 -8.62 -17.85
C GLN A 376 -2.66 -7.93 -16.74
N TRP A 377 -2.06 -7.76 -15.56
CA TRP A 377 -2.70 -7.05 -14.46
C TRP A 377 -2.52 -5.56 -14.62
N PHE A 378 -3.62 -4.87 -14.89
CA PHE A 378 -3.71 -3.42 -14.89
C PHE A 378 -4.80 -2.97 -13.93
N LYS A 379 -4.52 -1.92 -13.17
CA LYS A 379 -5.45 -1.32 -12.22
C LYS A 379 -5.77 0.10 -12.68
N ILE A 380 -7.04 0.41 -12.78
CA ILE A 380 -7.51 1.78 -13.04
C ILE A 380 -7.59 2.47 -11.69
N ILE A 381 -6.66 3.38 -11.40
CA ILE A 381 -6.54 4.08 -10.12
C ILE A 381 -6.88 5.56 -10.29
N VAL A 382 -7.22 6.24 -9.20
CA VAL A 382 -7.60 7.66 -9.20
C VAL A 382 -6.45 8.52 -8.68
N SER A 383 -6.18 9.63 -9.36
CA SER A 383 -5.18 10.63 -8.98
C SER A 383 -5.72 12.05 -9.12
N ASN A 384 -5.27 12.93 -8.23
CA ASN A 384 -5.47 14.38 -8.32
C ASN A 384 -4.14 15.15 -8.35
N ARG A 385 -3.02 14.44 -8.56
CA ARG A 385 -1.68 15.06 -8.70
C ARG A 385 -1.66 16.05 -9.86
N ASP A 386 -0.67 16.94 -9.83
CA ASP A 386 -0.41 17.81 -10.97
C ASP A 386 -0.03 16.97 -12.19
N LEU A 387 -0.66 17.29 -13.32
CA LEU A 387 -0.30 16.71 -14.60
C LEU A 387 0.99 17.36 -15.10
N PRO A 388 1.81 16.64 -15.90
CA PRO A 388 2.94 17.24 -16.58
C PRO A 388 2.49 18.48 -17.35
N ARG A 389 2.98 19.65 -16.97
CA ARG A 389 2.90 20.82 -17.84
C ARG A 389 3.87 20.55 -18.98
N GLY A 390 3.40 20.68 -20.22
CA GLY A 390 4.30 20.67 -21.38
C GLY A 390 5.39 21.71 -21.16
N ASP A 391 6.64 21.26 -21.28
CA ASP A 391 7.89 21.99 -21.10
C ASP A 391 8.06 22.78 -19.79
N SER A 392 8.73 22.15 -18.82
CA SER A 392 9.63 22.86 -17.91
C SER A 392 10.63 21.89 -17.28
N ASN A 393 11.90 22.28 -17.30
CA ASN A 393 13.04 21.53 -16.78
C ASN A 393 12.77 20.95 -15.39
N LEU A 394 13.25 19.72 -15.21
CA LEU A 394 13.22 18.98 -13.96
C LEU A 394 14.05 19.72 -12.90
N GLU A 395 13.42 20.55 -12.06
CA GLU A 395 14.04 20.95 -10.80
C GLU A 395 13.85 19.82 -9.80
N VAL A 396 14.95 19.12 -9.51
CA VAL A 396 15.06 18.26 -8.32
C VAL A 396 14.91 19.18 -7.11
N PRO A 397 13.91 18.99 -6.22
CA PRO A 397 13.79 19.83 -5.05
C PRO A 397 14.99 19.55 -4.13
N LEU A 398 15.87 20.56 -4.00
CA LEU A 398 16.85 20.60 -2.93
C LEU A 398 16.12 20.52 -1.58
N PHE A 399 16.70 19.76 -0.66
CA PHE A 399 16.24 19.64 0.72
C PHE A 399 16.14 21.03 1.36
N GLY A 400 14.91 21.51 1.56
CA GLY A 400 14.65 22.70 2.36
C GLY A 400 13.40 23.46 1.96
N SER A 401 12.45 23.53 2.90
CA SER A 401 11.25 24.40 2.94
C SER A 401 9.92 23.76 2.50
N TRP A 402 9.32 23.01 3.43
CA TRP A 402 7.86 22.83 3.49
C TRP A 402 7.42 22.96 4.95
N LEU A 403 7.33 24.20 5.43
CA LEU A 403 6.78 24.55 6.74
C LEU A 403 5.72 25.63 6.51
N SER A 404 4.47 25.17 6.34
CA SER A 404 3.21 25.85 6.71
C SER A 404 2.07 25.37 5.81
N LYS A 405 1.42 24.27 6.22
CA LYS A 405 -0.01 23.91 5.97
C LYS A 405 -0.20 22.42 6.25
N LEU A 406 -0.16 22.03 7.53
CA LEU A 406 -0.53 20.69 7.98
C LEU A 406 -1.32 20.81 9.28
N LEU A 407 -2.60 21.17 9.16
CA LEU A 407 -3.58 21.05 10.24
C LEU A 407 -4.95 20.69 9.67
N HIS A 408 -5.02 19.76 8.71
CA HIS A 408 -6.23 19.01 8.38
C HIS A 408 -5.81 17.54 8.25
N VAL A 409 -6.55 16.62 8.86
CA VAL A 409 -6.28 15.17 8.77
C VAL A 409 -6.41 14.76 7.33
N GLY A 410 -5.31 14.34 6.73
CA GLY A 410 -5.36 13.49 5.57
C GLY A 410 -4.00 12.93 5.25
N LYS A 411 -3.97 12.25 4.10
CA LYS A 411 -2.97 11.25 3.73
C LYS A 411 -1.54 11.66 3.96
N TRP A 412 -0.77 10.70 4.46
CA TRP A 412 0.61 10.84 4.87
C TRP A 412 1.57 10.69 3.69
N ARG A 413 2.87 10.88 3.94
CA ARG A 413 3.94 10.39 3.06
C ARG A 413 4.30 8.99 3.54
N ARG A 414 4.61 8.07 2.62
CA ARG A 414 4.89 6.66 2.93
C ARG A 414 6.29 6.48 3.54
N TYR A 415 6.44 5.48 4.39
CA TYR A 415 7.54 5.34 5.35
C TYR A 415 8.34 4.04 5.16
N PHE A 416 9.50 3.98 5.81
CA PHE A 416 10.27 2.76 6.00
C PHE A 416 10.36 2.49 7.50
N TYR A 417 10.09 1.25 7.92
CA TYR A 417 10.20 0.85 9.31
C TYR A 417 11.69 0.75 9.69
N VAL A 418 12.06 1.27 10.86
CA VAL A 418 13.40 1.13 11.44
C VAL A 418 13.22 0.54 12.83
N GLU A 419 13.71 -0.68 13.02
CA GLU A 419 13.67 -1.32 14.34
C GLU A 419 15.00 -1.09 15.05
N GLU A 420 14.95 -0.46 16.23
CA GLU A 420 16.09 -0.40 17.15
C GLU A 420 15.90 -1.45 18.25
N MET A 421 16.52 -2.62 18.08
CA MET A 421 16.70 -3.55 19.21
C MET A 421 17.81 -3.01 20.11
N ASN A 422 17.43 -2.38 21.21
CA ASN A 422 18.34 -2.13 22.31
C ASN A 422 18.66 -3.47 22.98
N GLY A 423 19.79 -4.06 22.58
CA GLY A 423 20.37 -5.21 23.28
C GLY A 423 20.74 -4.81 24.70
N ILE A 424 20.21 -5.55 25.68
CA ILE A 424 20.81 -5.68 27.00
C ILE A 424 21.37 -7.08 27.12
#